data_AF-A0A351MJV5-F1
#
_entry.id   AF-A0A351MJV5-F1
#
_cell.length_a   1.000
_cell.length_b   1.000
_cell.length_c   1.000
_cell.angle_alpha   90.00
_cell.angle_beta   90.00
_cell.angle_gamma   90.00
#
_symmetry.space_group_name_H-M   'P 1'
#
loop_
_entity.id
_entity.type
_entity.pdbx_description
1 polymer ?
#
loop_
_entity_poly.entity_id
_entity_poly.type
_entity_poly.pdbx_seq_one_letter_code
_entity_poly.pdbx_strand_id
1 'polypeptide(L)'
;MHWRRRCGLALGLLWAALCPDPLLAADLADLSQILRELGTTATVLHVGAHPDDEDNVLLAYLARQRGVRTVYLSLTRGEGGQNSIGGETGPALGLLRTLELLGAREVDGAEQTFGACYDFGFSHSAEE
;
A
#
# COMPACT_ATOMS: atom_id res chain seq x y z
N MET A 1 -4.82 4.88 -55.65
CA MET A 1 -4.49 5.19 -54.23
C MET A 1 -5.20 4.22 -53.26
N HIS A 2 -4.90 2.91 -53.30
CA HIS A 2 -5.61 1.89 -52.49
C HIS A 2 -4.72 1.07 -51.54
N TRP A 3 -3.46 1.45 -51.32
CA TRP A 3 -2.47 0.59 -50.65
C TRP A 3 -2.09 1.02 -49.22
N ARG A 4 -3.00 1.64 -48.45
CA ARG A 4 -2.71 2.11 -47.07
C ARG A 4 -3.63 1.57 -45.97
N ARG A 5 -4.54 0.62 -46.26
CA ARG A 5 -5.51 0.11 -45.26
C ARG A 5 -5.32 -1.35 -44.84
N ARG A 6 -4.34 -2.08 -45.38
CA ARG A 6 -4.16 -3.52 -45.11
C ARG A 6 -3.00 -3.87 -44.15
N CYS A 7 -2.14 -2.92 -43.78
CA CYS A 7 -0.99 -3.20 -42.91
C CYS A 7 -1.26 -3.06 -41.39
N GLY A 8 -2.38 -2.45 -40.96
CA GLY A 8 -2.63 -2.19 -39.53
C GLY A 8 -3.16 -3.39 -38.73
N LEU A 9 -3.93 -4.27 -39.36
CA LEU A 9 -4.59 -5.41 -38.68
C LEU A 9 -3.63 -6.55 -38.32
N ALA A 10 -2.66 -6.83 -39.19
CA ALA A 10 -1.66 -7.87 -38.92
C ALA A 10 -0.71 -7.49 -37.77
N LEU A 11 -0.43 -6.20 -37.58
CA LEU A 11 0.42 -5.71 -36.49
C LEU A 11 -0.33 -5.70 -35.14
N GLY A 12 -1.63 -5.38 -35.12
CA GLY A 12 -2.45 -5.42 -33.92
C GLY A 12 -2.74 -6.84 -33.40
N LEU A 13 -2.92 -7.81 -34.31
CA LEU A 13 -3.11 -9.22 -33.95
C LEU A 13 -1.83 -9.89 -33.43
N LEU A 14 -0.66 -9.49 -33.94
CA LEU A 14 0.63 -9.93 -33.36
C LEU A 14 0.85 -9.34 -31.96
N TRP A 15 0.49 -8.07 -31.72
CA TRP A 15 0.65 -7.44 -30.41
C TRP A 15 -0.21 -8.12 -29.32
N ALA A 16 -1.44 -8.49 -29.64
CA ALA A 16 -2.32 -9.21 -28.71
C ALA A 16 -1.83 -10.64 -28.40
N ALA A 17 -1.13 -11.30 -29.34
CA ALA A 17 -0.59 -12.65 -29.13
C ALA A 17 0.75 -12.67 -28.38
N LEU A 18 1.50 -11.56 -28.38
CA LEU A 18 2.75 -11.40 -27.62
C LEU A 18 2.58 -10.76 -26.25
N CYS A 19 1.41 -10.18 -25.95
CA CYS A 19 1.11 -9.66 -24.62
C CYS A 19 0.63 -10.83 -23.75
N PRO A 20 1.32 -11.17 -22.64
CA PRO A 20 0.82 -12.19 -21.72
C PRO A 20 -0.57 -11.76 -21.22
N ASP A 21 -1.46 -12.73 -21.04
CA ASP A 21 -2.77 -12.49 -20.43
C ASP A 21 -2.56 -11.77 -19.08
N PRO A 22 -3.15 -10.58 -18.87
CA PRO A 22 -2.93 -9.81 -17.65
C PRO A 22 -3.32 -10.59 -16.38
N LEU A 23 -4.29 -11.50 -16.47
CA LEU A 23 -4.66 -12.37 -15.36
C LEU A 23 -3.54 -13.38 -15.05
N LEU A 24 -2.98 -14.01 -16.08
CA LEU A 24 -1.84 -14.93 -15.92
C LEU A 24 -0.59 -14.21 -15.39
N ALA A 25 -0.35 -12.97 -15.83
CA ALA A 25 0.77 -12.17 -15.34
C ALA A 25 0.64 -11.83 -13.84
N ALA A 26 -0.58 -11.52 -13.38
CA ALA A 26 -0.86 -11.29 -11.97
C ALA A 26 -0.67 -12.58 -11.14
N ASP A 27 -1.20 -13.71 -11.59
CA ASP A 27 -1.05 -15.00 -10.92
C ASP A 27 0.43 -15.41 -10.75
N LEU A 28 1.26 -15.17 -11.77
CA LEU A 28 2.69 -15.46 -11.70
C LEU A 28 3.42 -14.52 -10.74
N ALA A 29 3.01 -13.24 -10.68
CA ALA A 29 3.57 -12.28 -9.73
C ALA A 29 3.25 -12.71 -8.29
N ASP A 30 2.01 -13.08 -8.00
CA ASP A 30 1.58 -13.54 -6.68
C ASP A 30 2.30 -14.83 -6.26
N LEU A 31 2.40 -15.82 -7.16
CA LEU A 31 3.17 -17.03 -6.89
C LEU A 31 4.65 -16.71 -6.60
N SER A 32 5.25 -15.80 -7.37
CA SER A 32 6.65 -15.40 -7.16
C SER A 32 6.85 -14.72 -5.80
N GLN A 33 5.86 -13.96 -5.35
CA GLN A 33 5.86 -13.30 -4.05
C GLN A 33 5.75 -14.33 -2.91
N ILE A 34 4.83 -15.29 -3.00
CA ILE A 34 4.68 -16.38 -2.02
C ILE A 34 5.97 -17.19 -1.90
N LEU A 35 6.60 -17.55 -3.02
CA LEU A 35 7.86 -18.29 -3.00
C LEU A 35 9.00 -17.49 -2.34
N ARG A 36 8.99 -16.16 -2.49
CA ARG A 36 9.97 -15.28 -1.85
C ARG A 36 9.78 -15.23 -0.35
N GLU A 37 8.54 -15.13 0.12
CA GLU A 37 8.19 -15.12 1.55
C GLU A 37 8.59 -16.44 2.24
N LEU A 38 8.40 -17.58 1.57
CA LEU A 38 8.86 -18.88 2.06
C LEU A 38 10.40 -18.98 2.21
N GLY A 39 11.15 -18.10 1.55
CA GLY A 39 12.61 -18.06 1.60
C GLY A 39 13.17 -17.49 2.91
N THR A 40 12.34 -16.97 3.82
CA THR A 40 12.78 -16.36 5.07
C THR A 40 11.80 -16.60 6.22
N THR A 41 12.30 -16.55 7.45
CA THR A 41 11.48 -16.57 8.69
C THR A 41 11.57 -15.26 9.45
N ALA A 42 12.29 -14.27 8.90
CA ALA A 42 12.43 -12.97 9.53
C ALA A 42 11.07 -12.27 9.63
N THR A 43 10.85 -11.59 10.76
CA THR A 43 9.67 -10.77 11.00
C THR A 43 10.10 -9.41 11.53
N VAL A 44 9.51 -8.34 11.03
CA VAL A 44 9.77 -6.96 11.47
C VAL A 44 8.47 -6.32 11.94
N LEU A 45 8.53 -5.67 13.10
CA LEU A 45 7.47 -4.81 13.62
C LEU A 45 7.97 -3.36 13.58
N HIS A 46 7.34 -2.54 12.73
CA HIS A 46 7.57 -1.10 12.67
C HIS A 46 6.48 -0.41 13.48
N VAL A 47 6.84 0.47 14.41
CA VAL A 47 5.90 1.13 15.33
C VAL A 47 5.91 2.63 15.10
N GLY A 48 4.72 3.20 14.84
CA GLY A 48 4.48 4.63 14.72
C GLY A 48 3.41 5.10 15.71
N ALA A 49 3.37 6.40 16.02
CA ALA A 49 2.39 6.93 16.96
C ALA A 49 1.03 7.13 16.27
N HIS A 50 1.05 7.64 15.05
CA HIS A 50 -0.11 7.99 14.25
C HIS A 50 -0.02 7.35 12.86
N PRO A 51 -1.13 7.28 12.11
CA PRO A 51 -1.04 7.11 10.67
C PRO A 51 -0.14 8.19 10.05
N ASP A 52 0.60 7.85 9.01
CA ASP A 52 1.60 8.65 8.28
C ASP A 52 2.99 8.75 8.94
N ASP A 53 3.21 8.15 10.12
CA ASP A 53 4.55 8.03 10.71
C ASP A 53 5.39 6.92 10.05
N GLU A 54 4.79 6.07 9.22
CA GLU A 54 5.49 4.97 8.57
C GLU A 54 6.45 5.40 7.44
N ASP A 55 7.49 4.59 7.24
CA ASP A 55 8.32 4.65 6.04
C ASP A 55 7.81 3.59 5.04
N ASN A 56 6.95 4.04 4.11
CA ASN A 56 6.34 3.19 3.10
C ASN A 56 7.36 2.49 2.18
N VAL A 57 8.51 3.13 1.90
CA VAL A 57 9.55 2.52 1.07
C VAL A 57 10.22 1.39 1.82
N LEU A 58 10.51 1.57 3.11
CA LEU A 58 11.02 0.51 3.96
C LEU A 58 10.04 -0.66 4.07
N LEU A 59 8.76 -0.39 4.28
CA LEU A 59 7.72 -1.43 4.38
C LEU A 59 7.67 -2.26 3.08
N ALA A 60 7.59 -1.60 1.93
CA ALA A 60 7.55 -2.27 0.63
C ALA A 60 8.84 -3.06 0.35
N TYR A 61 9.99 -2.51 0.73
CA TYR A 61 11.28 -3.17 0.59
C TYR A 61 11.34 -4.46 1.40
N LEU A 62 10.92 -4.43 2.66
CA LEU A 62 10.94 -5.61 3.53
C LEU A 62 9.92 -6.65 3.07
N ALA A 63 8.67 -6.25 2.84
CA ALA A 63 7.59 -7.17 2.47
C ALA A 63 7.75 -7.71 1.03
N ARG A 64 7.80 -6.84 0.02
CA ARG A 64 7.86 -7.26 -1.39
C ARG A 64 9.25 -7.69 -1.81
N GLN A 65 10.27 -6.88 -1.54
CA GLN A 65 11.59 -7.18 -2.07
C GLN A 65 12.33 -8.24 -1.26
N ARG A 66 12.19 -8.27 0.07
CA ARG A 66 12.90 -9.24 0.92
C ARG A 66 12.04 -10.42 1.37
N GLY A 67 10.72 -10.41 1.13
CA GLY A 67 9.81 -11.48 1.57
C GLY A 67 9.67 -11.56 3.10
N VAL A 68 10.08 -10.52 3.82
CA VAL A 68 10.05 -10.48 5.29
C VAL A 68 8.64 -10.16 5.73
N ARG A 69 8.09 -10.96 6.64
CA ARG A 69 6.80 -10.62 7.27
C ARG A 69 6.93 -9.31 8.01
N THR A 70 6.27 -8.27 7.51
CA THR A 70 6.43 -6.90 8.00
C THR A 70 5.10 -6.41 8.51
N VAL A 71 5.07 -5.95 9.76
CA VAL A 71 3.86 -5.43 10.41
C VAL A 71 4.11 -3.97 10.77
N TYR A 72 3.20 -3.09 10.36
CA TYR A 72 3.15 -1.73 10.87
C TYR A 72 2.11 -1.63 11.99
N LEU A 73 2.53 -1.15 13.15
CA LEU A 73 1.68 -0.85 14.29
C LEU A 73 1.60 0.66 14.47
N SER A 74 0.42 1.21 14.20
CA SER A 74 0.10 2.57 14.63
C SER A 74 -0.53 2.53 16.02
N LEU A 75 -0.01 3.29 16.98
CA LEU A 75 -0.54 3.24 18.35
C LEU A 75 -1.95 3.84 18.46
N THR A 76 -2.28 4.77 17.57
CA THR A 76 -3.57 5.46 17.49
C THR A 76 -4.22 5.24 16.11
N ARG A 77 -5.38 5.87 15.86
CA ARG A 77 -5.96 5.95 14.51
C ARG A 77 -5.84 7.34 13.91
N GLY A 78 -5.13 8.26 14.56
CA GLY A 78 -4.94 9.62 14.06
C GLY A 78 -6.17 10.51 14.25
N GLU A 79 -6.99 10.25 15.28
CA GLU A 79 -8.24 10.96 15.57
C GLU A 79 -8.04 12.46 15.84
N GLY A 80 -6.89 12.82 16.43
CA GLY A 80 -6.52 14.20 16.77
C GLY A 80 -5.92 14.99 15.60
N GLY A 81 -5.82 14.38 14.41
CA GLY A 81 -5.25 14.99 13.22
C GLY A 81 -6.16 16.01 12.52
N GLN A 82 -5.64 16.58 11.44
CA GLN A 82 -6.36 17.47 10.54
C GLN A 82 -6.69 16.75 9.22
N ASN A 83 -7.86 17.04 8.66
CA ASN A 83 -8.25 16.58 7.34
C ASN A 83 -8.24 17.75 6.34
N SER A 84 -7.38 17.66 5.32
CA SER A 84 -7.22 18.72 4.31
C SER A 84 -8.24 18.65 3.17
N ILE A 85 -8.90 17.51 2.97
CA ILE A 85 -9.78 17.23 1.83
C ILE A 85 -11.27 17.14 2.22
N GLY A 86 -11.57 17.06 3.51
CA GLY A 86 -12.92 16.86 4.05
C GLY A 86 -13.11 17.49 5.43
N GLY A 87 -14.29 17.28 6.01
CA GLY A 87 -14.69 17.86 7.30
C GLY A 87 -14.63 16.88 8.47
N GLU A 88 -14.18 15.65 8.24
CA GLU A 88 -14.11 14.58 9.22
C GLU A 88 -13.06 14.91 10.30
N THR A 89 -13.44 14.75 11.57
CA THR A 89 -12.57 14.95 12.73
C THR A 89 -12.80 13.87 13.79
N GLY A 90 -11.87 13.72 14.73
CA GLY A 90 -12.03 12.79 15.85
C GLY A 90 -12.19 11.35 15.37
N PRO A 91 -13.14 10.57 15.94
CA PRO A 91 -13.36 9.17 15.55
C PRO A 91 -13.68 8.96 14.06
N ALA A 92 -14.35 9.92 13.41
CA ALA A 92 -14.65 9.82 11.99
C ALA A 92 -13.38 9.90 11.13
N LEU A 93 -12.45 10.79 11.50
CA LEU A 93 -11.14 10.87 10.88
C LEU A 93 -10.33 9.60 11.14
N GLY A 94 -10.38 9.07 12.36
CA GLY A 94 -9.70 7.82 12.69
C GLY A 94 -10.16 6.64 11.84
N LEU A 95 -11.45 6.54 11.55
CA LEU A 95 -12.00 5.53 10.63
C LEU A 95 -11.47 5.74 9.21
N LEU A 96 -11.47 6.99 8.72
CA LEU A 96 -11.00 7.31 7.38
C LEU A 96 -9.52 6.95 7.20
N ARG A 97 -8.64 7.37 8.12
CA ARG A 97 -7.20 7.07 8.06
C ARG A 97 -6.89 5.59 8.27
N THR A 98 -7.74 4.88 9.01
CA THR A 98 -7.67 3.41 9.08
C THR A 98 -7.84 2.78 7.70
N LEU A 99 -8.82 3.24 6.92
CA LEU A 99 -9.05 2.75 5.57
C LEU A 99 -7.92 3.15 4.61
N GLU A 100 -7.38 4.36 4.75
CA GLU A 100 -6.22 4.82 3.97
C GLU A 100 -5.00 3.92 4.21
N LEU A 101 -4.66 3.63 5.47
CA LEU A 101 -3.54 2.73 5.80
C LEU A 101 -3.79 1.30 5.32
N LEU A 102 -5.01 0.77 5.46
CA LEU A 102 -5.35 -0.56 4.94
C LEU A 102 -5.16 -0.63 3.42
N GLY A 103 -5.56 0.42 2.68
CA GLY A 103 -5.29 0.53 1.24
C GLY A 103 -3.80 0.67 0.91
N ALA A 104 -3.05 1.42 1.72
CA ALA A 104 -1.59 1.54 1.55
C ALA A 104 -0.89 0.18 1.73
N ARG A 105 -1.34 -0.63 2.69
CA ARG A 105 -0.85 -1.99 2.92
C ARG A 105 -1.11 -2.95 1.76
N GLU A 106 -2.21 -2.78 1.02
CA GLU A 106 -2.43 -3.56 -0.21
C GLU A 106 -1.34 -3.28 -1.25
N VAL A 107 -0.81 -2.06 -1.29
CA VAL A 107 0.28 -1.67 -2.21
C VAL A 107 1.62 -2.17 -1.70
N ASP A 108 2.03 -1.79 -0.49
CA ASP A 108 3.36 -2.13 0.04
C ASP A 108 3.49 -3.59 0.53
N GLY A 109 2.40 -4.28 0.80
CA GLY A 109 2.37 -5.69 1.21
C GLY A 109 2.66 -5.94 2.70
N ALA A 110 2.80 -4.91 3.52
CA ALA A 110 2.92 -5.07 4.97
C ALA A 110 1.54 -5.30 5.62
N GLU A 111 1.52 -5.85 6.84
CA GLU A 111 0.30 -6.00 7.64
C GLU A 111 0.03 -4.73 8.45
N GLN A 112 -1.23 -4.29 8.53
CA GLN A 112 -1.64 -3.18 9.39
C GLN A 112 -2.16 -3.67 10.73
N THR A 113 -1.68 -3.05 11.81
CA THR A 113 -2.26 -3.20 13.15
C THR A 113 -2.42 -1.84 13.83
N PHE A 114 -3.32 -1.79 14.82
CA PHE A 114 -3.62 -0.57 15.56
C PHE A 114 -3.64 -0.83 17.06
N GLY A 115 -3.08 0.10 17.82
CA GLY A 115 -3.19 0.14 19.26
C GLY A 115 -4.58 0.59 19.74
N ALA A 116 -4.70 0.72 21.05
CA ALA A 116 -5.91 1.18 21.73
C ALA A 116 -5.78 2.63 22.24
N CYS A 117 -4.68 3.33 21.93
CA CYS A 117 -4.47 4.70 22.37
C CYS A 117 -5.35 5.65 21.54
N TYR A 118 -5.82 6.72 22.20
CA TYR A 118 -6.55 7.80 21.54
C TYR A 118 -5.58 8.94 21.21
N ASP A 119 -5.62 9.41 19.97
CA ASP A 119 -4.86 10.59 19.56
C ASP A 119 -5.60 11.87 19.98
N PHE A 120 -4.99 12.62 20.90
CA PHE A 120 -5.53 13.90 21.39
C PHE A 120 -5.09 15.11 20.56
N GLY A 121 -4.25 14.90 19.54
CA GLY A 121 -3.74 15.94 18.66
C GLY A 121 -2.57 16.71 19.26
N PHE A 122 -2.27 17.84 18.64
CA PHE A 122 -1.13 18.67 19.00
C PHE A 122 -1.33 19.37 20.35
N SER A 123 -0.36 19.23 21.27
CA SER A 123 -0.46 19.74 22.65
C SER A 123 0.38 20.99 22.95
N HIS A 124 1.13 21.55 21.99
CA HIS A 124 1.84 22.80 22.24
C HIS A 124 0.93 24.02 22.04
N SER A 125 1.08 25.01 22.93
CA SER A 125 0.52 26.33 22.73
C SER A 125 1.43 27.14 21.80
N ALA A 126 0.91 28.16 21.11
CA ALA A 126 1.73 29.03 20.24
C ALA A 126 2.84 29.80 20.98
N GLU A 127 2.85 29.77 22.31
CA GLU A 127 3.79 30.45 23.20
C GLU A 127 4.90 29.51 23.71
N GLU A 128 4.83 28.22 23.38
CA GLU A 128 5.82 27.17 23.64
C GLU A 128 6.67 26.90 22.39
#